data_AF-A0A845L2Z3-F1
#
_entry.id   AF-A0A845L2Z3-F1
#
_cell.length_a   1.000
_cell.length_b   1.000
_cell.length_c   1.000
_cell.angle_alpha   90.00
_cell.angle_beta   90.00
_cell.angle_gamma   90.00
#
_symmetry.space_group_name_H-M   'P 1'
#
loop_
_entity.id
_entity.type
_entity.pdbx_description
1 polymer ?
#
loop_
_entity_poly.entity_id
_entity_poly.type
_entity_poly.pdbx_seq_one_letter_code
_entity_poly.pdbx_strand_id
1 'polypeptide(L)' 'MEGAPFTDQEAISTWARPWVAQAVKKGLLRGYEDGSFRPQAEANRAEAAALIDKLMQ' A
#
# COMPACT_ATOMS: atom_id res chain seq x y z
N MET A 1 -12.11 -7.10 6.97
CA MET A 1 -12.77 -6.53 5.78
C MET A 1 -11.88 -6.87 4.60
N GLU A 2 -12.35 -7.72 3.68
CA GLU A 2 -11.78 -7.78 2.33
C GLU A 2 -12.01 -6.39 1.74
N GLY A 3 -11.04 -5.50 1.94
CA GLY A 3 -11.16 -4.10 1.58
C GLY A 3 -11.37 -4.01 0.08
N ALA A 4 -12.36 -3.21 -0.32
CA ALA A 4 -12.59 -2.92 -1.72
C ALA A 4 -11.27 -2.56 -2.41
N PRO A 5 -11.06 -3.02 -3.67
CA PRO A 5 -9.85 -2.67 -4.40
C PRO A 5 -9.65 -1.16 -4.45
N PHE A 6 -8.40 -0.72 -4.38
CA PHE A 6 -8.04 0.69 -4.50
C PHE A 6 -8.62 1.30 -5.78
N THR A 7 -9.03 2.56 -5.72
CA THR A 7 -9.64 3.27 -6.86
C THR A 7 -8.69 3.37 -8.06
N ASP A 8 -7.39 3.29 -7.82
CA ASP A 8 -6.30 3.36 -8.78
C ASP A 8 -5.54 2.02 -8.92
N GLN A 9 -6.18 0.89 -8.61
CA GLN A 9 -5.57 -0.44 -8.69
C GLN A 9 -4.97 -0.76 -10.08
N GLU A 10 -5.51 -0.17 -11.14
CA GLU A 10 -5.02 -0.38 -12.51
C GLU A 10 -3.65 0.25 -12.74
N ALA A 11 -3.33 1.33 -12.02
CA ALA A 11 -2.03 1.98 -12.04
C ALA A 11 -0.96 1.19 -11.28
N ILE A 12 -1.35 0.18 -10.50
CA ILE A 12 -0.41 -0.74 -9.86
C ILE A 12 0.14 -1.69 -10.93
N SER A 13 1.46 -1.64 -11.12
CA SER A 13 2.18 -2.54 -12.02
C SER A 13 1.80 -4.00 -11.76
N THR A 14 1.56 -4.78 -12.81
CA THR A 14 1.06 -6.16 -12.71
C THR A 14 1.91 -7.03 -11.79
N TRP A 15 3.24 -6.87 -11.83
CA TRP A 15 4.16 -7.60 -10.97
C TRP A 15 4.04 -7.22 -9.48
N ALA A 16 3.63 -5.99 -9.17
CA ALA A 16 3.55 -5.44 -7.81
C ALA A 16 2.23 -5.80 -7.11
N ARG A 17 1.15 -6.03 -7.88
CA ARG A 17 -0.19 -6.38 -7.35
C ARG A 17 -0.20 -7.47 -6.28
N PRO A 18 0.44 -8.65 -6.47
CA PRO A 18 0.43 -9.69 -5.44
C PRO A 18 1.12 -9.25 -4.14
N TRP A 19 2.19 -8.46 -4.24
CA TRP A 19 2.96 -7.99 -3.09
C TRP A 19 2.24 -6.88 -2.34
N VAL A 20 1.60 -5.95 -3.07
CA VAL A 20 0.74 -4.91 -2.47
C VAL A 20 -0.42 -5.55 -1.72
N ALA A 21 -1.11 -6.52 -2.33
CA ALA A 21 -2.19 -7.24 -1.67
C ALA A 21 -1.72 -7.94 -0.39
N GLN A 22 -0.55 -8.58 -0.41
CA GLN A 22 0.02 -9.22 0.76
C GLN A 22 0.40 -8.22 1.85
N ALA A 23 1.01 -7.08 1.49
CA ALA A 23 1.40 -6.03 2.43
C ALA A 23 0.18 -5.38 3.10
N VAL A 24 -0.91 -5.16 2.35
CA VAL A 24 -2.19 -4.66 2.89
C VAL A 24 -2.81 -5.70 3.83
N LYS A 25 -2.83 -6.98 3.44
CA LYS A 25 -3.33 -8.07 4.30
C LYS A 25 -2.56 -8.18 5.61
N LYS A 26 -1.26 -7.89 5.59
CA LYS A 26 -0.40 -7.85 6.78
C LYS A 26 -0.50 -6.55 7.58
N GLY A 27 -1.30 -5.58 7.15
CA GLY A 27 -1.43 -4.26 7.80
C GLY A 27 -0.21 -3.35 7.64
N LEU A 28 0.76 -3.74 6.80
CA LEU A 28 1.97 -2.96 6.52
C LEU A 28 1.64 -1.70 5.72
N LEU A 29 0.76 -1.86 4.73
CA LEU A 29 0.29 -0.76 3.87
C LEU A 29 -1.21 -0.53 4.05
N ARG A 30 -1.61 0.73 3.92
CA ARG A 30 -3.00 1.18 3.86
C ARG A 30 -3.12 2.21 2.76
N GLY A 31 -4.23 2.22 2.04
CA GLY A 31 -4.55 3.30 1.11
C GLY A 31 -4.82 4.61 1.84
N TYR A 32 -4.91 5.67 1.06
CA TYR A 32 -5.25 7.01 1.52
C TYR A 32 -6.75 7.11 1.81
N GLU A 33 -7.16 8.20 2.49
CA GLU A 33 -8.56 8.43 2.87
C GLU A 33 -9.51 8.54 1.67
N ASP A 34 -8.98 8.91 0.50
CA ASP A 34 -9.71 8.98 -0.77
C ASP A 34 -9.91 7.61 -1.45
N GLY A 35 -9.40 6.53 -0.86
CA GLY A 35 -9.48 5.16 -1.40
C GLY A 35 -8.40 4.80 -2.41
N SER A 36 -7.42 5.69 -2.67
CA SER A 36 -6.29 5.43 -3.56
C SER A 36 -5.11 4.74 -2.86
N PHE A 37 -4.26 4.07 -3.64
CA PHE A 37 -2.96 3.53 -3.21
C PHE A 37 -1.78 4.43 -3.60
N ARG A 38 -1.92 5.18 -4.70
CA ARG A 38 -0.92 6.08 -5.31
C ARG A 38 0.40 5.37 -5.66
N PRO A 39 0.38 4.31 -6.50
CA PRO A 39 1.55 3.46 -6.78
C PRO A 39 2.73 4.18 -7.46
N GLN A 40 2.48 5.34 -8.08
CA GLN A 40 3.51 6.14 -8.76
C GLN A 40 3.96 7.36 -7.95
N ALA A 41 3.34 7.61 -6.79
CA ALA A 41 3.77 8.69 -5.92
C ALA A 41 5.08 8.33 -5.21
N GLU A 42 5.93 9.32 -4.98
CA GLU A 42 7.13 9.13 -4.16
C GLU A 42 6.73 9.02 -2.68
N ALA A 43 7.19 7.96 -2.03
CA ALA A 43 7.05 7.84 -0.59
C ALA A 43 7.99 8.83 0.11
N ASN A 44 7.47 9.55 1.08
CA ASN A 44 8.30 10.42 1.91
C ASN A 44 9.00 9.61 3.03
N ARG A 45 9.97 10.25 3.69
CA ARG A 45 10.77 9.61 4.75
C ARG A 45 9.93 9.10 5.93
N ALA A 46 8.85 9.81 6.29
CA ALA A 46 7.99 9.40 7.39
C ALA A 46 7.15 8.17 7.03
N GLU A 47 6.64 8.11 5.81
CA GLU A 47 5.94 6.93 5.29
C GLU A 47 6.85 5.71 5.23
N ALA A 48 8.08 5.88 4.74
CA ALA A 48 9.08 4.82 4.72
C ALA A 48 9.46 4.34 6.12
N ALA A 49 9.69 5.26 7.07
CA ALA A 49 10.03 4.92 8.45
C ALA A 49 8.88 4.17 9.14
N ALA A 50 7.63 4.62 8.97
CA ALA A 50 6.46 3.95 9.52
C ALA A 50 6.27 2.53 8.96
N LEU A 51 6.59 2.30 7.69
CA LEU A 51 6.54 0.97 7.09
C LEU A 51 7.60 0.04 7.70
N ILE A 52 8.82 0.54 7.88
CA ILE A 52 9.92 -0.23 8.50
C ILE A 52 9.59 -0.56 9.96
N ASP A 53 9.06 0.40 10.71
CA ASP A 53 8.63 0.18 12.11
C ASP A 53 7.60 -0.95 12.23
N LYS A 54 6.55 -0.92 11.39
CA LYS A 54 5.55 -2.01 11.33
C LYS A 54 6.12 -3.35 10.90
N LEU A 55 7.19 -3.37 10.12
CA LEU A 55 7.83 -4.62 9.70
C LEU A 55 8.63 -5.29 10.83
N MET A 56 9.08 -4.52 11.82
CA MET A 56 9.90 -5.00 12.93
C MET A 56 9.11 -5.45 14.15
N GLN A 57 7.79 -5.22 14.19
CA GLN A 57 6.90 -5.66 15.26
C GLN A 57 6.30 -7.04 14.98
#